data_AF-A0A2M9Z2P7-F1
#
_entry.id   AF-A0A2M9Z2P7-F1
#
_cell.length_a   1.000
_cell.length_b   1.000
_cell.length_c   1.000
_cell.angle_alpha   90.00
_cell.angle_beta   90.00
_cell.angle_gamma   90.00
#
_symmetry.space_group_name_H-M   'P 1'
#
loop_
_entity.id
_entity.type
_entity.pdbx_description
1 polymer ?
#
loop_
_entity_poly.entity_id
_entity_poly.type
_entity_poly.pdbx_seq_one_letter_code
_entity_poly.pdbx_strand_id
1 'polypeptide(L)'
;MNPLLQAVKIGTVFFWIVVGADVFGFIQMGEPLDFLIKTVGFGTFVVHLVEIAYFWLTFKHKSNNPVLDSLQILVFGVFHMIPLRNKQA
;
A
#
# COMPACT_ATOMS: atom_id res chain seq x y z
N MET A 1 -10.99 16.26 -3.11
CA MET A 1 -9.94 15.45 -2.43
C MET A 1 -8.66 16.29 -2.40
N ASN A 2 -7.88 16.21 -1.32
CA ASN A 2 -6.60 16.93 -1.24
C ASN A 2 -5.69 16.45 -2.39
N PRO A 3 -5.20 17.32 -3.29
CA PRO A 3 -4.37 16.93 -4.44
C PRO A 3 -3.10 16.19 -4.00
N LEU A 4 -2.58 16.49 -2.81
CA LEU A 4 -1.44 15.79 -2.23
C LEU A 4 -1.74 14.30 -1.98
N LEU A 5 -2.92 13.99 -1.44
CA LEU A 5 -3.34 12.60 -1.18
C LEU A 5 -3.53 11.83 -2.48
N GLN A 6 -4.03 12.49 -3.53
CA GLN A 6 -4.13 11.87 -4.86
C GLN A 6 -2.75 11.58 -5.45
N ALA A 7 -1.81 12.53 -5.37
CA ALA A 7 -0.45 12.34 -5.85
C ALA A 7 0.24 11.15 -5.17
N VAL A 8 0.11 11.02 -3.84
CA VAL A 8 0.69 9.89 -3.09
C VAL A 8 0.03 8.56 -3.46
N LYS A 9 -1.29 8.52 -3.68
CA LYS A 9 -2.00 7.32 -4.16
C LYS A 9 -1.54 6.90 -5.55
N ILE A 10 -1.32 7.87 -6.45
CA ILE A 10 -0.78 7.60 -7.78
C ILE A 10 0.65 7.07 -7.67
N GLY A 11 1.49 7.69 -6.83
CA GLY A 11 2.87 7.27 -6.60
C GLY A 11 2.98 5.86 -6.02
N THR A 12 2.11 5.48 -5.09
CA THR A 12 2.08 4.12 -4.52
C THR A 12 1.66 3.07 -5.55
N VAL A 13 0.68 3.36 -6.41
CA VAL A 13 0.33 2.47 -7.52
C VAL A 13 1.51 2.31 -8.49
N PHE A 14 2.15 3.41 -8.86
CA PHE A 14 3.33 3.38 -9.72
C PHE A 14 4.48 2.56 -9.10
N PHE A 15 4.72 2.73 -7.81
CA PHE A 15 5.70 1.93 -7.06
C PHE A 15 5.41 0.42 -7.16
N TRP A 16 4.15 0.00 -6.93
CA TRP A 16 3.79 -1.41 -7.04
C TRP A 16 3.92 -1.97 -8.45
N ILE A 17 3.64 -1.15 -9.48
CA ILE A 17 3.87 -1.53 -10.88
C ILE A 17 5.36 -1.79 -11.12
N VAL A 18 6.24 -0.89 -10.67
CA VAL A 18 7.69 -1.05 -10.84
C VAL A 18 8.20 -2.27 -10.07
N VAL A 19 7.84 -2.42 -8.80
CA VAL A 19 8.21 -3.58 -7.98
C VAL A 19 7.71 -4.87 -8.60
N GLY A 20 6.45 -4.91 -9.05
CA GLY A 20 5.87 -6.08 -9.70
C GLY A 20 6.58 -6.41 -11.01
N ALA A 21 6.83 -5.41 -11.86
CA ALA A 21 7.53 -5.61 -13.11
C ALA A 21 8.95 -6.17 -12.90
N ASP A 22 9.66 -5.69 -11.87
CA ASP A 22 11.00 -6.16 -11.51
C ASP A 22 10.98 -7.59 -10.94
N VAL A 23 10.05 -7.88 -10.03
CA VAL A 23 9.89 -9.22 -9.41
C VAL A 23 9.49 -10.28 -10.44
N PHE A 24 8.61 -9.94 -11.40
CA PHE A 24 8.18 -10.86 -12.46
C PHE A 24 9.17 -10.92 -13.65
N GLY A 25 10.26 -10.14 -13.61
CA GLY A 25 11.29 -10.15 -14.66
C GLY A 25 10.88 -9.46 -15.96
N PHE A 26 9.83 -8.62 -15.95
CA PHE A 26 9.46 -7.78 -17.09
C PHE A 26 10.43 -6.62 -17.30
N ILE A 27 11.03 -6.14 -16.21
CA ILE A 27 12.14 -5.18 -16.22
C ILE A 27 13.30 -5.76 -15.41
N GLN A 28 14.52 -5.41 -15.78
CA GLN A 28 15.73 -5.73 -15.04
C GLN A 28 16.53 -4.42 -14.95
N MET A 29 16.61 -3.85 -13.77
CA MET A 29 17.30 -2.58 -13.51
C MET A 29 18.81 -2.81 -13.28
N GLY A 30 19.19 -4.05 -12.99
CA GLY A 30 20.56 -4.45 -12.71
C GLY A 30 20.94 -4.23 -11.24
N GLU A 31 21.95 -4.96 -10.77
CA GLU A 31 22.48 -4.77 -9.42
C GLU A 31 23.22 -3.41 -9.31
N PRO A 32 23.06 -2.65 -8.21
CA PRO A 32 22.37 -3.00 -6.96
C PRO A 32 20.89 -2.55 -6.89
N LEU A 33 20.34 -2.01 -7.98
CA LEU A 33 18.99 -1.45 -7.98
C LEU A 33 17.91 -2.52 -7.86
N ASP A 34 18.06 -3.67 -8.53
CA ASP A 34 17.18 -4.83 -8.38
C ASP A 34 17.06 -5.24 -6.90
N PHE A 35 18.20 -5.40 -6.22
CA PHE A 35 18.21 -5.74 -4.79
C PHE A 35 17.48 -4.69 -3.95
N LEU A 36 17.70 -3.40 -4.23
CA LEU A 36 17.03 -2.31 -3.51
C LEU A 36 15.51 -2.34 -3.74
N ILE A 37 15.06 -2.47 -4.99
CA ILE A 37 13.64 -2.50 -5.36
C ILE A 37 12.95 -3.69 -4.69
N LYS A 38 13.57 -4.89 -4.75
CA LYS A 38 13.03 -6.10 -4.10
C LYS A 38 12.99 -5.96 -2.59
N THR A 39 14.04 -5.43 -1.98
CA THR A 39 14.13 -5.26 -0.52
C THR A 39 13.12 -4.23 -0.02
N VAL A 40 13.03 -3.06 -0.66
CA VAL A 40 12.09 -2.00 -0.29
C VAL A 40 10.65 -2.43 -0.61
N GLY A 41 10.41 -3.07 -1.75
CA GLY A 41 9.11 -3.64 -2.13
C GLY A 41 8.62 -4.66 -1.10
N PHE A 42 9.47 -5.61 -0.73
CA PHE A 42 9.15 -6.61 0.28
C PHE A 42 8.96 -5.99 1.67
N GLY A 43 9.84 -5.08 2.09
CA GLY A 43 9.71 -4.38 3.37
C GLY A 43 8.40 -3.58 3.45
N THR A 44 8.04 -2.87 2.38
CA THR A 44 6.77 -2.13 2.29
C THR A 44 5.57 -3.07 2.35
N PHE A 45 5.63 -4.21 1.66
CA PHE A 45 4.59 -5.24 1.73
C PHE A 45 4.36 -5.73 3.17
N VAL A 46 5.44 -6.03 3.89
CA VAL A 46 5.37 -6.47 5.29
C VAL A 46 4.73 -5.39 6.18
N VAL A 47 5.11 -4.13 6.00
CA VAL A 47 4.50 -3.00 6.72
C VAL A 47 3.00 -2.94 6.45
N HIS A 48 2.58 -3.06 5.19
CA HIS A 48 1.16 -3.04 4.84
C HIS A 48 0.39 -4.24 5.43
N LEU A 49 1.00 -5.42 5.55
CA LEU A 49 0.38 -6.54 6.26
C LEU A 49 0.14 -6.25 7.75
N VAL A 50 1.09 -5.56 8.40
CA VAL A 50 0.92 -5.10 9.79
C VAL A 50 -0.19 -4.06 9.88
N GLU A 51 -0.28 -3.14 8.92
CA GLU A 51 -1.37 -2.15 8.85
C GLU A 51 -2.75 -2.83 8.65
N ILE A 52 -2.82 -3.86 7.81
CA ILE A 52 -4.04 -4.66 7.63
C ILE A 52 -4.42 -5.37 8.94
N ALA A 53 -3.46 -5.98 9.63
CA ALA A 53 -3.71 -6.61 10.93
C ALA A 53 -4.24 -5.59 11.95
N TYR A 54 -3.62 -4.41 12.02
CA TYR A 54 -4.07 -3.32 12.88
C TYR A 54 -5.47 -2.82 12.51
N PHE A 55 -5.77 -2.66 11.21
CA PHE A 55 -7.10 -2.33 10.71
C PHE A 55 -8.13 -3.40 11.08
N TRP A 56 -7.78 -4.67 10.95
CA TRP A 56 -8.69 -5.77 11.24
C TRP A 56 -9.05 -5.87 12.72
N LEU A 57 -8.08 -5.63 13.61
CA LEU A 57 -8.30 -5.62 15.06
C LEU A 57 -9.06 -4.36 15.51
N THR A 58 -8.75 -3.20 14.93
CA THR A 58 -9.21 -1.90 15.48
C THR A 58 -10.44 -1.34 14.76
N PHE A 59 -10.56 -1.54 13.45
CA PHE A 59 -11.52 -0.82 12.60
C PHE A 59 -12.46 -1.71 11.78
N LYS A 60 -12.27 -3.05 11.76
CA LYS A 60 -13.13 -3.99 11.03
C LYS A 60 -14.63 -3.75 11.26
N HIS A 61 -15.02 -3.46 12.50
CA HIS A 61 -16.42 -3.27 12.87
C HIS A 61 -17.06 -1.99 12.31
N LYS A 62 -16.26 -1.06 11.78
CA LYS A 62 -16.71 0.19 11.16
C LYS A 62 -16.67 0.16 9.63
N SER A 63 -16.09 -0.88 9.05
CA SER A 63 -15.99 -1.02 7.61
C SER A 63 -17.23 -1.71 7.05
N ASN A 64 -17.80 -1.13 6.00
CA ASN A 64 -18.88 -1.75 5.23
C ASN A 64 -18.38 -2.96 4.43
N ASN A 65 -17.11 -2.98 4.03
CA ASN A 65 -16.49 -4.08 3.31
C ASN A 65 -15.02 -4.25 3.75
N PRO A 66 -14.77 -5.00 4.83
CA PRO A 66 -13.44 -5.14 5.42
C PRO A 66 -12.41 -5.74 4.47
N VAL A 67 -12.84 -6.60 3.53
CA VAL A 67 -11.95 -7.23 2.56
C VAL A 67 -11.47 -6.20 1.54
N LEU A 68 -12.38 -5.39 1.01
CA LEU A 68 -12.04 -4.35 0.04
C LEU A 68 -11.17 -3.25 0.68
N ASP A 69 -11.45 -2.87 1.93
CA ASP A 69 -10.60 -1.93 2.67
C ASP A 69 -9.20 -2.50 2.95
N SER A 70 -9.09 -3.79 3.25
CA SER A 70 -7.80 -4.46 3.44
C SER A 70 -6.97 -4.47 2.15
N LEU A 71 -7.60 -4.71 0.99
CA LEU A 71 -6.93 -4.58 -0.32
C LEU A 71 -6.47 -3.15 -0.58
N GLN A 72 -7.25 -2.16 -0.20
CA GLN A 72 -6.84 -0.77 -0.35
C GLN A 72 -5.71 -0.38 0.61
N ILE A 73 -5.65 -0.95 1.81
CA ILE A 73 -4.48 -0.80 2.69
C ILE A 73 -3.27 -1.53 2.10
N LEU A 74 -3.45 -2.68 1.45
CA LEU A 74 -2.34 -3.36 0.79
C LEU A 74 -1.71 -2.51 -0.33
N VAL A 75 -2.52 -1.77 -1.07
CA VAL A 75 -2.04 -0.94 -2.20
C VAL A 75 -1.58 0.43 -1.72
N PHE A 76 -2.34 1.08 -0.84
CA PHE A 76 -2.17 2.48 -0.44
C PHE A 76 -1.72 2.67 1.01
N GLY A 77 -1.52 1.61 1.79
CA GLY A 77 -1.14 1.66 3.20
C GLY A 77 -2.11 2.47 4.07
N VAL A 78 -1.55 3.09 5.12
CA VAL A 78 -2.26 4.03 6.02
C VAL A 78 -3.00 5.16 5.30
N PHE A 79 -2.65 5.53 4.05
CA PHE A 79 -3.35 6.57 3.31
C PHE A 79 -4.83 6.24 3.03
N HIS A 80 -5.22 4.96 3.07
CA HIS A 80 -6.62 4.54 3.04
C HIS A 80 -7.30 4.56 4.42
N MET A 81 -6.53 4.39 5.50
CA MET A 81 -7.04 4.46 6.87
C MET A 81 -7.39 5.90 7.29
N ILE A 82 -6.70 6.92 6.75
CA ILE A 82 -6.92 8.33 7.09
C ILE A 82 -8.38 8.79 6.82
N PRO A 83 -8.97 8.56 5.64
CA PRO A 83 -10.38 8.89 5.39
C PRO A 83 -11.37 8.13 6.29
N LEU A 84 -11.09 6.85 6.60
CA LEU A 84 -11.92 6.05 7.51
C LEU A 84 -11.88 6.61 8.94
N ARG A 85 -10.71 7.07 9.39
CA ARG A 85 -10.55 7.79 10.66
C ARG A 85 -11.27 9.14 10.64
N ASN A 86 -11.28 9.85 9.51
CA ASN A 86 -11.85 11.20 9.39
C ASN A 86 -13.36 11.24 9.15
N LYS A 87 -14.01 10.11 8.82
CA LYS A 87 -15.48 9.97 8.90
C LYS A 87 -16.01 9.96 10.34
N GLN A 88 -15.13 10.09 11.33
CA GLN A 88 -15.49 10.21 12.75
C GLN A 88 -15.66 11.67 13.23
N ALA A 89 -15.67 12.66 12.35
CA ALA A 89 -16.02 14.05 12.67
C ALA A 89 -17.36 14.43 12.05
#